data_AF-A0A134CIY3-F1
#
_entry.id   AF-A0A134CIY3-F1
#
_cell.length_a   1.000
_cell.length_b   1.000
_cell.length_c   1.000
_cell.angle_alpha   90.00
_cell.angle_beta   90.00
_cell.angle_gamma   90.00
#
_symmetry.space_group_name_H-M   'P 1'
#
loop_
_entity.id
_entity.type
_entity.pdbx_description
1 polymer ?
#
loop_
_entity_poly.entity_id
_entity_poly.type
_entity_poly.pdbx_seq_one_letter_code
_entity_poly.pdbx_strand_id
1 'polypeptide(L)'
;MKVRYVGTTFGFGIDGLTNHKIYNCIAIESPFLRVIDDSGEDYLYSAINPGEFEGESEGYWEIINDNKNRDLFKLMNTNKK
;
A
#
# COMPACT_ATOMS: atom_id res chain seq x y z
N MET A 1 -2.60 -8.91 -6.63
CA MET A 1 -1.78 -9.20 -5.43
C MET A 1 -2.55 -8.74 -4.19
N LYS A 2 -2.12 -9.09 -2.97
CA LYS A 2 -2.76 -8.61 -1.73
C LYS A 2 -1.71 -8.10 -0.76
N VAL A 3 -1.98 -6.94 -0.18
CA VAL A 3 -1.13 -6.28 0.82
C VAL A 3 -1.97 -5.89 2.03
N ARG A 4 -1.37 -5.82 3.21
CA ARG A 4 -2.00 -5.25 4.40
C ARG A 4 -1.35 -3.91 4.71
N TYR A 5 -2.15 -2.90 4.93
CA TYR A 5 -1.67 -1.63 5.46
C TYR A 5 -1.43 -1.75 6.96
N VAL A 6 -0.25 -1.35 7.44
CA VAL A 6 0.04 -1.21 8.87
C VAL A 6 0.55 0.21 9.09
N GLY A 7 -0.22 1.03 9.80
CA GLY A 7 0.04 2.45 9.97
C GLY A 7 -1.18 3.19 10.54
N THR A 8 -1.09 4.51 10.64
CA THR A 8 -2.19 5.35 11.12
C THR A 8 -3.36 5.34 10.12
N THR A 9 -4.58 5.04 10.60
CA THR A 9 -5.78 5.10 9.76
C THR A 9 -6.05 6.54 9.31
N PHE A 10 -6.32 6.75 8.02
CA PHE A 10 -6.65 8.06 7.45
C PHE A 10 -7.78 7.96 6.41
N GLY A 11 -8.29 9.10 5.94
CA GLY A 11 -9.36 9.19 4.93
C GLY A 11 -10.77 8.79 5.43
N PHE A 12 -10.89 8.11 6.57
CA PHE A 12 -12.14 7.77 7.27
C PHE A 12 -13.26 7.21 6.35
N GLY A 13 -12.88 6.41 5.34
CA GLY A 13 -13.82 5.78 4.40
C GLY A 13 -14.17 6.58 3.15
N ILE A 14 -13.49 7.71 2.91
CA ILE A 14 -13.64 8.51 1.69
C ILE A 14 -12.50 8.22 0.71
N ASP A 15 -11.26 8.38 1.15
CA ASP A 15 -10.04 8.15 0.36
C ASP A 15 -8.87 7.83 1.31
N GLY A 16 -8.72 6.56 1.67
CA GLY A 16 -7.72 6.22 2.67
C GLY A 16 -7.58 4.76 3.01
N LEU A 17 -6.70 4.53 3.98
CA LEU A 17 -6.31 3.21 4.46
C LEU A 17 -6.61 3.09 5.95
N THR A 18 -7.17 1.95 6.33
CA THR A 18 -7.46 1.52 7.68
C THR A 18 -6.37 0.58 8.17
N ASN A 19 -5.85 0.84 9.38
CA ASN A 19 -4.83 0.02 10.00
C ASN A 19 -5.22 -1.47 10.03
N HIS A 20 -4.27 -2.34 9.69
CA HIS A 20 -4.40 -3.79 9.58
C HIS A 20 -5.40 -4.33 8.54
N LYS A 21 -6.01 -3.47 7.71
CA LYS A 21 -6.89 -3.92 6.63
C LYS A 21 -6.09 -4.47 5.44
N ILE A 22 -6.61 -5.53 4.83
CA ILE A 22 -6.05 -6.17 3.65
C ILE A 22 -6.71 -5.58 2.41
N TYR A 23 -5.88 -5.17 1.45
CA TYR A 23 -6.31 -4.55 0.23
C TYR A 23 -5.87 -5.33 -1.01
N ASN A 24 -6.64 -5.16 -2.08
CA ASN A 24 -6.28 -5.69 -3.39
C ASN A 24 -5.33 -4.71 -4.08
N CYS A 25 -4.09 -5.15 -4.30
CA CYS A 25 -3.14 -4.46 -5.15
C CYS A 25 -3.29 -4.97 -6.58
N ILE A 26 -3.78 -4.10 -7.46
CA ILE A 26 -4.14 -4.44 -8.84
C ILE A 26 -2.99 -4.19 -9.83
N ALA A 27 -2.10 -3.26 -9.51
CA ALA A 27 -0.91 -2.98 -10.32
C ALA A 27 0.26 -2.46 -9.47
N ILE A 28 1.46 -2.63 -10.00
CA ILE A 28 2.68 -1.98 -9.51
C ILE A 28 3.05 -0.90 -10.53
N GLU A 29 3.09 0.35 -10.08
CA GLU A 29 3.49 1.52 -10.86
C GLU A 29 4.65 2.20 -10.15
N SER A 30 5.82 1.54 -10.18
CA SER A 30 7.00 1.90 -9.39
C SER A 30 7.29 3.42 -9.41
N PRO A 31 7.44 4.07 -8.24
CA PRO A 31 7.60 3.51 -6.89
C PRO A 31 6.30 3.27 -6.11
N PHE A 32 5.15 3.25 -6.78
CA PHE A 32 3.81 3.18 -6.16
C PHE A 32 3.13 1.82 -6.36
N LEU A 33 2.16 1.55 -5.49
CA LEU A 33 1.18 0.48 -5.63
C LEU A 33 -0.17 1.08 -5.99
N ARG A 34 -0.84 0.50 -7.00
CA ARG A 34 -2.24 0.78 -7.26
C ARG A 34 -3.11 -0.17 -6.45
N VAL A 35 -3.88 0.38 -5.51
CA VAL A 35 -4.63 -0.36 -4.49
C VAL A 35 -6.08 0.11 -4.51
N ILE A 36 -7.01 -0.83 -4.47
CA ILE A 36 -8.42 -0.53 -4.20
C ILE A 36 -8.54 -0.25 -2.70
N ASP A 37 -8.79 0.99 -2.31
CA ASP A 37 -8.70 1.47 -0.92
C ASP A 37 -10.04 1.40 -0.16
N ASP A 38 -10.22 2.17 0.91
CA ASP A 38 -11.47 2.18 1.67
C ASP A 38 -12.66 2.78 0.91
N SER A 39 -12.43 3.58 -0.13
CA SER A 39 -13.46 4.18 -0.99
C SER A 39 -14.11 3.15 -1.93
N GLY A 40 -13.38 2.08 -2.26
CA GLY A 40 -13.75 1.13 -3.30
C GLY A 40 -13.19 1.46 -4.68
N GLU A 41 -12.56 2.62 -4.85
CA GLU A 41 -11.83 3.03 -6.06
C GLU A 41 -10.33 2.72 -5.93
N ASP A 42 -9.61 2.74 -7.06
CA ASP A 42 -8.18 2.50 -7.08
C ASP A 42 -7.34 3.78 -7.00
N TYR A 43 -6.40 3.79 -6.06
CA TYR A 43 -5.48 4.91 -5.84
C TYR A 43 -4.02 4.43 -5.81
N LEU A 44 -3.11 5.37 -6.06
CA LEU A 44 -1.67 5.15 -5.96
C LEU A 44 -1.17 5.52 -4.56
N TYR A 45 -0.55 4.55 -3.90
CA TYR A 45 0.13 4.76 -2.63
C TYR A 45 1.61 4.43 -2.75
N SER A 46 2.44 5.15 -1.99
CA SER A 46 3.86 4.84 -1.89
C SER A 46 4.07 3.38 -1.49
N ALA A 47 4.90 2.64 -2.22
CA ALA A 47 5.22 1.26 -1.88
C ALA A 47 6.11 1.13 -0.65
N ILE A 48 6.77 2.21 -0.25
CA ILE A 48 7.71 2.24 0.89
C ILE A 48 7.15 2.94 2.12
N ASN A 49 6.28 3.93 1.91
CA ASN A 49 5.82 4.82 2.96
C ASN A 49 4.37 5.27 2.70
N PRO A 50 3.41 4.33 2.65
CA PRO A 50 2.00 4.67 2.47
C PRO A 50 1.48 5.48 3.66
N GLY A 51 0.67 6.49 3.38
CA GLY A 51 0.07 7.35 4.39
C GLY A 51 -0.60 8.57 3.76
N GLU A 52 -1.08 9.45 4.63
CA GLU A 52 -1.61 10.75 4.24
C GLU A 52 -0.48 11.66 3.71
N PHE A 53 -0.79 12.47 2.68
CA PHE A 53 0.21 13.26 1.93
C PHE A 53 0.96 14.27 2.81
N GLU A 54 0.34 14.78 3.87
CA GLU A 54 0.93 15.79 4.78
C GLU A 54 1.18 15.28 6.21
N GLY A 55 1.02 13.98 6.46
CA GLY A 55 1.34 13.36 7.74
C GLY A 55 2.80 12.93 7.82
N GLU A 56 3.38 12.90 9.02
CA GLU A 56 4.53 12.04 9.27
C GLU A 56 4.12 10.63 8.83
N SER A 57 4.73 10.16 7.75
CA SER A 57 4.26 8.97 7.08
C SER A 57 4.62 7.75 7.94
N GLU A 58 3.61 7.10 8.51
CA GLU A 58 3.80 6.04 9.53
C GLU A 58 3.44 4.63 9.02
N GLY A 59 3.14 4.50 7.73
CA GLY A 59 2.66 3.24 7.18
C GLY A 59 3.74 2.38 6.53
N TYR A 60 3.49 1.07 6.52
CA TYR A 60 4.16 0.13 5.64
C TYR A 60 3.19 -0.95 5.16
N TRP A 61 3.60 -1.66 4.11
CA TRP A 61 2.84 -2.78 3.55
C TRP A 61 3.39 -4.12 4.03
N GLU A 62 2.53 -4.98 4.57
CA GLU A 62 2.82 -6.41 4.67
C GLU A 62 2.34 -7.13 3.41
N ILE A 63 3.19 -7.99 2.83
CA ILE A 63 2.81 -8.79 1.66
C ILE A 63 1.99 -9.99 2.13
N ILE A 64 0.69 -10.01 1.80
CA ILE A 64 -0.21 -11.12 2.11
C ILE A 64 -0.21 -12.15 0.97
N ASN A 65 -0.19 -11.68 -0.28
CA ASN A 65 -0.10 -12.52 -1.46
C ASN A 65 0.63 -11.79 -2.60
N ASP A 66 1.76 -12.33 -3.03
CA ASP A 66 2.55 -11.81 -4.14
C ASP A 66 2.25 -12.55 -5.44
N ASN A 67 2.73 -12.04 -6.57
CA ASN A 67 2.69 -12.75 -7.83
C ASN A 67 3.85 -13.77 -7.94
N LYS A 68 3.83 -14.62 -8.97
CA LYS A 68 4.87 -15.65 -9.20
C LYS A 68 6.28 -15.08 -9.32
N ASN A 69 6.39 -13.84 -9.80
CA ASN A 69 7.67 -13.15 -10.00
C ASN A 69 8.18 -12.46 -8.73
N ARG A 70 7.41 -12.47 -7.63
CA ARG A 70 7.71 -11.78 -6.37
C ARG A 70 7.93 -10.27 -6.54
N ASP A 71 7.11 -9.63 -7.36
CA ASP A 71 7.33 -8.24 -7.74
C ASP A 71 7.10 -7.26 -6.58
N LEU A 72 6.16 -7.54 -5.66
CA LEU A 72 6.02 -6.73 -4.44
C LEU A 72 7.27 -6.83 -3.57
N PHE A 73 7.78 -8.05 -3.36
CA PHE A 73 8.99 -8.26 -2.56
C PHE A 73 10.19 -7.51 -3.15
N LYS A 74 10.37 -7.55 -4.48
CA LYS A 74 11.45 -6.81 -5.15
C LYS A 74 11.28 -5.31 -4.93
N LEU A 75 10.11 -4.75 -5.22
CA LEU A 75 9.87 -3.31 -5.08
C LEU A 75 10.13 -2.82 -3.64
N MET A 76 9.61 -3.53 -2.64
CA MET A 76 9.67 -3.11 -1.23
C MET A 76 11.05 -3.34 -0.58
N ASN A 77 11.85 -4.30 -1.05
CA ASN A 77 13.19 -4.55 -0.51
C ASN A 77 14.33 -3.90 -1.29
N THR A 78 14.12 -3.46 -2.53
CA THR A 78 15.16 -2.77 -3.31
C THR A 78 15.46 -1.37 -2.75
N ASN A 79 14.53 -0.79 -1.98
CA ASN A 79 14.67 0.54 -1.38
C ASN A 79 15.24 0.54 0.04
N LYS A 80 15.66 -0.60 0.58
CA LYS A 80 16.47 -0.69 1.80
C LYS A 80 17.95 -0.56 1.43
N LYS A 81 18.41 0.67 1.23
CA LYS A 81 19.85 1.00 1.23
C LYS A 81 20.26 1.54 2.58
#